data_AF-A0A370CBZ8-F1
#
_entry.id   AF-A0A370CBZ8-F1
#
_cell.length_a   1.000
_cell.length_b   1.000
_cell.length_c   1.000
_cell.angle_alpha   90.00
_cell.angle_beta   90.00
_cell.angle_gamma   90.00
#
_symmetry.space_group_name_H-M   'P 1'
#
loop_
_entity.id
_entity.type
_entity.pdbx_description
1 polymer ?
#
loop_
_entity_poly.entity_id
_entity_poly.type
_entity_poly.pdbx_seq_one_letter_code
_entity_poly.pdbx_strand_id
1 'polypeptide(L)'
;MSASASLSAGSDASGPGSPAGDQGNALPQLDSLISHLVAAKRSLSSINHVWRANEIVTSARSALEESVVISARTGFLRRGLNNQLRLLYSVRSEVEEVSLRGRSEFASVLKSLDTADARLRKTLDSLRDTIVHASFRPEGEEPRSLHDFVDERGVEELRAALKSSIDRTNEAQAELDTSNSAFDDELQSIKQALGNYREATKLASSSSSSSSASNSSLPSLSSMPPMLQSLEMHAQEMANLLESLVQHFDLCVTAVKHTEGGGAAARSITGDMPAAVTVSGRGVPNIEQGIHDNLNAPLDPLSESDYQEMVNVLIKDAAEAEDVVMEIQDRIGDMESILENILSQRDVLLSIYNATIGVFRHLSSLATARLPGYIAQAHSFTRVWGEEHDRINGGLADLSDLNTLYDGFLEAYDGLILEVARRRHVRQRVEKVLRETKHKLDQLYEEDVNARETFRVEQGDYLPSDIWPGIGREPMRIEFRRISGGILKGAPPEQPDAQDQPAAEPNEPQSGPSETTEEGEIIPHLPKSLVEEALHRLKARNRQAM
;
A
#
# COMPACT_ATOMS: atom_id res chain seq x y z
N MET A 1 11.42 58.18 -18.83
CA MET A 1 12.06 59.20 -19.68
C MET A 1 11.66 58.94 -21.11
N SER A 2 10.76 59.78 -21.63
CA SER A 2 10.58 60.16 -23.04
C SER A 2 9.25 60.90 -23.11
N ALA A 3 9.36 62.21 -23.28
CA ALA A 3 8.26 63.15 -23.40
C ALA A 3 7.92 63.32 -24.88
N SER A 4 6.64 63.47 -25.20
CA SER A 4 6.21 64.03 -26.48
C SER A 4 5.15 65.08 -26.21
N ALA A 5 5.58 66.32 -26.34
CA ALA A 5 4.76 67.51 -26.36
C ALA A 5 4.21 67.69 -27.79
N SER A 6 2.94 68.04 -27.91
CA SER A 6 2.37 68.54 -29.16
C SER A 6 1.84 69.95 -28.91
N LEU A 7 2.43 70.88 -29.66
CA LEU A 7 2.26 72.31 -29.60
C LEU A 7 0.93 72.74 -30.22
N SER A 8 0.22 73.56 -29.48
CA SER A 8 -0.79 74.51 -29.91
C SER A 8 -0.18 75.59 -30.82
N ALA A 9 -0.74 75.76 -32.02
CA ALA A 9 -0.51 76.92 -32.86
C ALA A 9 -1.84 77.66 -33.05
N GLY A 10 -1.91 78.87 -32.50
CA GLY A 10 -2.95 79.84 -32.82
C GLY A 10 -2.59 80.60 -34.09
N SER A 11 -3.60 80.93 -34.89
CA SER A 11 -3.52 82.00 -35.88
C SER A 11 -4.84 82.77 -35.87
N ASP A 12 -4.80 83.94 -35.25
CA ASP A 12 -5.86 84.93 -35.25
C ASP A 12 -5.74 85.86 -36.48
N ALA A 13 -6.91 86.08 -37.08
CA ALA A 13 -7.44 87.36 -37.53
C ALA A 13 -6.92 88.03 -38.83
N SER A 14 -7.83 88.11 -39.81
CA SER A 14 -8.44 89.37 -40.34
C SER A 14 -8.41 89.52 -41.87
N GLY A 15 -9.60 89.58 -42.46
CA GLY A 15 -9.85 90.05 -43.83
C GLY A 15 -11.35 90.19 -44.07
N PRO A 16 -11.91 91.42 -44.13
CA PRO A 16 -13.36 91.67 -44.18
C PRO A 16 -13.87 91.87 -45.61
N GLY A 17 -15.15 91.56 -45.85
CA GLY A 17 -15.95 92.27 -46.85
C GLY A 17 -16.77 91.44 -47.83
N SER A 18 -18.09 91.51 -47.63
CA SER A 18 -19.17 91.46 -48.65
C SER A 18 -19.75 90.10 -49.03
N PRO A 19 -21.03 90.07 -49.45
CA PRO A 19 -22.20 90.50 -48.71
C PRO A 19 -23.23 89.37 -48.62
N ALA A 20 -24.25 89.60 -47.79
CA ALA A 20 -25.46 88.79 -47.69
C ALA A 20 -26.00 88.35 -49.06
N GLY A 21 -25.93 87.04 -49.31
CA GLY A 21 -26.65 86.33 -50.35
C GLY A 21 -27.77 85.55 -49.69
N ASP A 22 -28.96 86.11 -49.77
CA ASP A 22 -30.28 85.50 -49.58
C ASP A 22 -30.33 84.09 -50.22
N GLN A 23 -30.15 83.03 -49.42
CA GLN A 23 -30.54 81.67 -49.80
C GLN A 23 -31.83 81.36 -49.06
N GLY A 24 -32.95 81.69 -49.70
CA GLY A 24 -34.23 81.15 -49.35
C GLY A 24 -34.17 79.62 -49.30
N ASN A 25 -34.84 79.05 -48.30
CA ASN A 25 -35.21 77.63 -48.20
C ASN A 25 -35.68 77.11 -49.56
N ALA A 26 -34.79 76.49 -50.33
CA ALA A 26 -35.18 75.60 -51.40
C ALA A 26 -35.49 74.25 -50.75
N LEU A 27 -36.76 73.82 -50.81
CA LEU A 27 -37.15 72.45 -50.46
C LEU A 27 -36.16 71.48 -51.15
N PRO A 28 -35.66 70.45 -50.45
CA PRO A 28 -34.76 69.48 -51.08
C PRO A 28 -35.47 68.81 -52.26
N GLN A 29 -34.77 68.75 -53.38
CA GLN A 29 -35.24 68.08 -54.58
C GLN A 29 -35.39 66.57 -54.30
N LEU A 30 -36.40 65.94 -54.93
CA LEU A 30 -36.75 64.52 -54.81
C LEU A 30 -35.52 63.58 -54.85
N ASP A 31 -34.53 63.89 -55.68
CA ASP A 31 -33.29 63.12 -55.82
C ASP A 31 -32.46 63.06 -54.52
N SER A 32 -32.46 64.14 -53.72
CA SER A 32 -31.78 64.18 -52.43
C SER A 32 -32.51 63.35 -51.37
N LEU A 33 -33.86 63.37 -51.34
CA LEU A 33 -34.63 62.52 -50.43
C LEU A 33 -34.48 61.04 -50.78
N ILE A 34 -34.41 60.72 -52.08
CA ILE A 34 -34.11 59.36 -52.56
C ILE A 34 -32.70 58.93 -52.15
N SER A 35 -31.68 59.80 -52.25
CA SER A 35 -30.33 59.45 -51.80
C SER A 35 -30.26 59.18 -50.30
N HIS A 36 -30.95 59.97 -49.48
CA HIS A 36 -31.05 59.74 -48.03
C HIS A 36 -31.81 58.45 -47.71
N LEU A 37 -32.90 58.14 -48.42
CA LEU A 37 -33.63 56.88 -48.26
C LEU A 37 -32.77 55.66 -48.60
N VAL A 38 -31.96 55.73 -49.67
CA VAL A 38 -31.02 54.66 -50.04
C VAL A 38 -29.89 54.52 -49.02
N ALA A 39 -29.39 55.63 -48.48
CA ALA A 39 -28.39 55.61 -47.40
C ALA A 39 -28.97 55.01 -46.12
N ALA A 40 -30.16 55.43 -45.68
CA ALA A 40 -30.86 54.86 -44.53
C ALA A 40 -31.14 53.36 -44.71
N LYS A 41 -31.54 52.92 -45.92
CA LYS A 41 -31.69 51.50 -46.25
C LYS A 41 -30.39 50.72 -46.10
N ARG A 42 -29.27 51.30 -46.56
CA ARG A 42 -27.94 50.68 -46.40
C ARG A 42 -27.55 50.60 -44.94
N SER A 43 -27.75 51.66 -44.18
CA SER A 43 -27.48 51.69 -42.74
C SER A 43 -28.32 50.65 -42.00
N LEU A 44 -29.57 50.41 -42.40
CA LEU A 44 -30.46 49.41 -41.81
C LEU A 44 -29.95 47.96 -41.98
N SER A 45 -28.96 47.71 -42.84
CA SER A 45 -28.25 46.42 -42.89
C SER A 45 -27.49 46.09 -41.60
N SER A 46 -27.26 47.08 -40.73
CA SER A 46 -26.73 46.93 -39.37
C SER A 46 -27.60 46.05 -38.45
N ILE A 47 -28.85 45.77 -38.85
CA ILE A 47 -29.72 44.79 -38.20
C ILE A 47 -29.01 43.44 -37.99
N ASN A 48 -28.17 43.01 -38.94
CA ASN A 48 -27.40 41.76 -38.82
C ASN A 48 -26.44 41.75 -37.62
N HIS A 49 -25.85 42.91 -37.29
CA HIS A 49 -24.99 43.05 -36.11
C HIS A 49 -25.78 42.94 -34.81
N VAL A 50 -27.02 43.45 -34.77
CA VAL A 50 -27.91 43.31 -33.60
C VAL A 50 -28.40 41.87 -33.43
N TRP A 51 -28.72 41.17 -34.52
CA TRP A 51 -29.01 39.73 -34.48
C TRP A 51 -27.83 38.94 -33.91
N ARG A 52 -26.61 39.24 -34.38
CA ARG A 52 -25.38 38.66 -33.87
C ARG A 52 -25.14 38.99 -32.40
N ALA A 53 -25.41 40.22 -31.95
CA ALA A 53 -25.31 40.62 -30.56
C ALA A 53 -26.21 39.77 -29.64
N ASN A 54 -27.45 39.50 -30.06
CA ASN A 54 -28.36 38.63 -29.30
C ASN A 54 -27.87 37.16 -29.26
N GLU A 55 -27.29 36.66 -30.35
CA GLU A 55 -26.64 35.35 -30.40
C GLU A 55 -25.45 35.27 -29.43
N ILE A 56 -24.64 36.34 -29.37
CA ILE A 56 -23.49 36.45 -28.46
C ILE A 56 -23.96 36.40 -27.00
N VAL A 57 -24.97 37.20 -26.61
CA VAL A 57 -25.52 37.20 -25.25
C VAL A 57 -26.07 35.81 -24.88
N THR A 58 -26.81 35.19 -25.79
CA THR A 58 -27.37 33.85 -25.57
C THR A 58 -26.26 32.80 -25.40
N SER A 59 -25.22 32.87 -26.23
CA SER A 59 -24.05 31.98 -26.15
C SER A 59 -23.26 32.18 -24.85
N ALA A 60 -23.07 33.44 -24.42
CA ALA A 60 -22.41 33.78 -23.17
C ALA A 60 -23.19 33.27 -21.94
N ARG A 61 -24.53 33.39 -21.95
CA ARG A 61 -25.40 32.84 -20.90
C ARG A 61 -25.25 31.32 -20.80
N SER A 62 -25.33 30.62 -21.93
CA SER A 62 -25.14 29.16 -21.97
C SER A 62 -23.76 28.75 -21.45
N ALA A 63 -22.70 29.48 -21.83
CA ALA A 63 -21.34 29.21 -21.36
C ALA A 63 -21.18 29.42 -19.85
N LEU A 64 -21.83 30.42 -19.28
CA LEU A 64 -21.84 30.66 -17.83
C LEU A 64 -22.58 29.53 -17.08
N GLU A 65 -23.77 29.14 -17.55
CA GLU A 65 -24.55 28.04 -16.96
C GLU A 65 -23.73 26.75 -16.93
N GLU A 66 -23.09 26.39 -18.05
CA GLU A 66 -22.20 25.24 -18.14
C GLU A 66 -21.01 25.37 -17.18
N SER A 67 -20.37 26.54 -17.14
CA SER A 67 -19.21 26.80 -16.27
C SER A 67 -19.54 26.68 -14.78
N VAL A 68 -20.71 27.16 -14.36
CA VAL A 68 -21.21 27.03 -12.97
C VAL A 68 -21.42 25.56 -12.61
N VAL A 69 -22.09 24.79 -13.47
CA VAL A 69 -22.34 23.36 -13.26
C VAL A 69 -21.01 22.58 -13.17
N ILE A 70 -20.09 22.83 -14.08
CA ILE A 70 -18.78 22.16 -14.12
C ILE A 70 -17.96 22.51 -12.88
N SER A 71 -17.92 23.78 -12.49
CA SER A 71 -17.19 24.22 -11.30
C SER A 71 -17.73 23.56 -10.02
N ALA A 72 -19.06 23.50 -9.87
CA ALA A 72 -19.70 22.82 -8.74
C ALA A 72 -19.38 21.32 -8.71
N ARG A 73 -19.49 20.62 -9.84
CA ARG A 73 -19.15 19.18 -9.97
C ARG A 73 -17.68 18.93 -9.67
N THR A 74 -16.78 19.75 -10.22
CA THR A 74 -15.34 19.65 -9.99
C THR A 74 -15.01 19.86 -8.52
N GLY A 75 -15.61 20.87 -7.88
CA GLY A 75 -15.45 21.15 -6.46
C GLY A 75 -15.91 19.99 -5.57
N PHE A 76 -17.05 19.39 -5.89
CA PHE A 76 -17.55 18.20 -5.19
C PHE A 76 -16.59 17.00 -5.35
N LEU A 77 -16.22 16.66 -6.58
CA LEU A 77 -15.30 15.56 -6.88
C LEU A 77 -13.96 15.75 -6.15
N ARG A 78 -13.41 16.96 -6.15
CA ARG A 78 -12.15 17.26 -5.47
C ARG A 78 -12.22 17.00 -3.97
N ARG A 79 -13.30 17.37 -3.29
CA ARG A 79 -13.45 17.07 -1.85
C ARG A 79 -13.51 15.56 -1.62
N GLY A 80 -14.27 14.84 -2.44
CA GLY A 80 -14.35 13.38 -2.40
C GLY A 80 -12.98 12.72 -2.62
N LEU A 81 -12.25 13.15 -3.66
CA LEU A 81 -10.92 12.63 -3.99
C LEU A 81 -9.91 12.84 -2.87
N ASN A 82 -9.90 14.01 -2.22
CA ASN A 82 -9.02 14.26 -1.08
C ASN A 82 -9.32 13.30 0.09
N ASN A 83 -10.59 13.04 0.37
CA ASN A 83 -10.98 12.09 1.42
C ASN A 83 -10.57 10.66 1.07
N GLN A 84 -10.82 10.24 -0.18
CA GLN A 84 -10.42 8.90 -0.65
C GLN A 84 -8.90 8.72 -0.66
N LEU A 85 -8.15 9.75 -1.06
CA LEU A 85 -6.69 9.72 -1.03
C LEU A 85 -6.15 9.58 0.40
N ARG A 86 -6.73 10.30 1.37
CA ARG A 86 -6.39 10.14 2.79
C ARG A 86 -6.65 8.71 3.28
N LEU A 87 -7.79 8.14 2.91
CA LEU A 87 -8.12 6.75 3.25
C LEU A 87 -7.10 5.79 2.63
N LEU A 88 -6.74 6.00 1.37
CA LEU A 88 -5.75 5.18 0.66
C LEU A 88 -4.36 5.24 1.33
N TYR A 89 -3.91 6.43 1.73
CA TYR A 89 -2.68 6.58 2.52
C TYR A 89 -2.77 5.88 3.89
N SER A 90 -3.94 5.94 4.54
CA SER A 90 -4.17 5.20 5.78
C SER A 90 -4.01 3.70 5.56
N VAL A 91 -4.66 3.14 4.53
CA VAL A 91 -4.53 1.71 4.20
C VAL A 91 -3.08 1.35 3.87
N ARG A 92 -2.37 2.19 3.12
CA ARG A 92 -0.95 1.97 2.81
C ARG A 92 -0.08 1.92 4.07
N SER A 93 -0.34 2.81 5.03
CA SER A 93 0.37 2.85 6.32
C SER A 93 0.13 1.57 7.13
N GLU A 94 -1.12 1.11 7.21
CA GLU A 94 -1.47 -0.14 7.92
C GLU A 94 -0.78 -1.35 7.28
N VAL A 95 -0.77 -1.44 5.95
CA VAL A 95 -0.07 -2.51 5.22
C VAL A 95 1.44 -2.45 5.45
N GLU A 96 2.02 -1.25 5.55
CA GLU A 96 3.44 -1.06 5.89
C GLU A 96 3.74 -1.56 7.30
N GLU A 97 2.89 -1.21 8.26
CA GLU A 97 3.05 -1.58 9.65
C GLU A 97 3.02 -3.10 9.81
N VAL A 98 2.14 -3.80 9.09
CA VAL A 98 2.09 -5.26 9.06
C VAL A 98 3.42 -5.86 8.57
N SER A 99 4.00 -5.31 7.49
CA SER A 99 5.30 -5.76 6.98
C SER A 99 6.43 -5.50 8.00
N LEU A 100 6.50 -4.29 8.55
CA LEU A 100 7.54 -3.91 9.52
C LEU A 100 7.46 -4.73 10.81
N ARG A 101 6.25 -4.93 11.34
CA ARG A 101 6.01 -5.76 12.51
C ARG A 101 6.44 -7.20 12.24
N GLY A 102 6.01 -7.78 11.12
CA GLY A 102 6.40 -9.13 10.73
C GLY A 102 7.92 -9.32 10.63
N ARG A 103 8.63 -8.36 10.01
CA ARG A 103 10.11 -8.38 9.95
C ARG A 103 10.76 -8.32 11.32
N SER A 104 10.28 -7.45 12.20
CA SER A 104 10.83 -7.29 13.55
C SER A 104 10.63 -8.55 14.38
N GLU A 105 9.44 -9.14 14.34
CA GLU A 105 9.12 -10.38 15.05
C GLU A 105 9.95 -11.54 14.50
N PHE A 106 10.04 -11.68 13.17
CA PHE A 106 10.85 -12.70 12.52
C PHE A 106 12.33 -12.60 12.88
N ALA A 107 12.91 -11.39 12.88
CA ALA A 107 14.29 -11.18 13.29
C ALA A 107 14.53 -11.57 14.76
N SER A 108 13.56 -11.32 15.65
CA SER A 108 13.64 -11.73 17.05
C SER A 108 13.61 -13.24 17.20
N VAL A 109 12.70 -13.92 16.48
CA VAL A 109 12.58 -15.39 16.51
C VAL A 109 13.83 -16.06 15.94
N LEU A 110 14.37 -15.55 14.84
CA LEU A 110 15.60 -16.07 14.23
C LEU A 110 16.78 -16.00 15.21
N LYS A 111 16.91 -14.89 15.95
CA LYS A 111 17.95 -14.76 17.00
C LYS A 111 17.80 -15.80 18.11
N SER A 112 16.56 -16.07 18.54
CA SER A 112 16.27 -17.12 19.54
C SER A 112 16.63 -18.50 18.99
N LEU A 113 16.31 -18.76 17.72
CA LEU A 113 16.64 -20.01 17.05
C LEU A 113 18.15 -20.23 16.91
N ASP A 114 18.89 -19.23 16.47
CA ASP A 114 20.36 -19.28 16.39
C ASP A 114 20.99 -19.56 17.76
N THR A 115 20.42 -18.97 18.82
CA THR A 115 20.89 -19.19 20.19
C THR A 115 20.64 -20.64 20.64
N ALA A 116 19.48 -21.21 20.34
CA ALA A 116 19.15 -22.59 20.68
C ALA A 116 19.98 -23.59 19.86
N ASP A 117 20.14 -23.37 18.55
CA ASP A 117 20.98 -24.23 17.71
C ASP A 117 22.45 -24.18 18.14
N ALA A 118 22.98 -23.02 18.52
CA ALA A 118 24.33 -22.91 19.06
C ALA A 118 24.52 -23.69 20.37
N ARG A 119 23.51 -23.71 21.26
CA ARG A 119 23.54 -24.52 22.49
C ARG A 119 23.53 -26.01 22.16
N LEU A 120 22.65 -26.45 21.26
CA LEU A 120 22.57 -27.85 20.85
C LEU A 120 23.87 -28.33 20.20
N ARG A 121 24.47 -27.52 19.31
CA ARG A 121 25.78 -27.84 18.72
C ARG A 121 26.85 -28.02 19.79
N LYS A 122 26.93 -27.10 20.77
CA LYS A 122 27.88 -27.21 21.87
C LYS A 122 27.69 -28.51 22.68
N THR A 123 26.45 -28.94 22.93
CA THR A 123 26.18 -30.21 23.62
C THR A 123 26.53 -31.43 22.77
N LEU A 124 26.27 -31.40 21.46
CA LEU A 124 26.68 -32.46 20.54
C LEU A 124 28.20 -32.57 20.40
N ASP A 125 28.90 -31.43 20.33
CA ASP A 125 30.37 -31.40 20.33
C ASP A 125 30.92 -31.99 21.63
N SER A 126 30.29 -31.67 22.78
CA SER A 126 30.65 -32.28 24.07
C SER A 126 30.47 -33.80 24.07
N LEU A 127 29.40 -34.31 23.45
CA LEU A 127 29.18 -35.76 23.29
C LEU A 127 30.22 -36.43 22.38
N ARG A 128 30.66 -35.74 21.32
CA ARG A 128 31.71 -36.22 20.40
C ARG A 128 33.08 -36.26 21.08
N ASP A 129 33.39 -35.26 21.89
CA ASP A 129 34.65 -35.18 22.62
C ASP A 129 34.75 -36.21 23.78
N THR A 130 33.60 -36.66 24.30
CA THR A 130 33.57 -37.68 25.35
C THR A 130 33.70 -39.10 24.80
N ILE A 131 34.91 -39.65 24.88
CA ILE A 131 35.22 -41.03 24.47
C ILE A 131 34.72 -42.04 25.52
N VAL A 132 34.05 -43.09 25.07
CA VAL A 132 33.62 -44.20 25.94
C VAL A 132 34.82 -45.03 26.37
N HIS A 133 34.97 -45.20 27.69
CA HIS A 133 36.10 -45.92 28.25
C HIS A 133 36.14 -47.38 27.78
N ALA A 134 37.33 -47.90 27.45
CA ALA A 134 37.51 -49.23 26.88
C ALA A 134 36.93 -50.36 27.73
N SER A 135 36.86 -50.19 29.05
CA SER A 135 36.27 -51.17 29.98
C SER A 135 34.75 -51.37 29.82
N PHE A 136 34.06 -50.48 29.12
CA PHE A 136 32.63 -50.62 28.80
C PHE A 136 32.40 -51.22 27.41
N ARG A 137 33.47 -51.50 26.66
CA ARG A 137 33.42 -52.03 25.30
C ARG A 137 33.87 -53.50 25.27
N PRO A 138 33.31 -54.33 24.38
CA PRO A 138 33.84 -55.66 24.10
C PRO A 138 35.30 -55.61 23.64
N GLU A 139 36.07 -56.67 23.91
CA GLU A 139 37.48 -56.73 23.53
C GLU A 139 37.65 -56.71 22.00
N GLY A 140 38.40 -55.73 21.49
CA GLY A 140 38.71 -55.58 20.06
C GLY A 140 37.91 -54.52 19.29
N GLU A 141 36.98 -53.82 19.95
CA GLU A 141 36.18 -52.77 19.30
C GLU A 141 36.89 -51.40 19.24
N GLU A 142 36.73 -50.68 18.13
CA GLU A 142 37.24 -49.30 17.92
C GLU A 142 36.69 -48.32 18.98
N PRO A 143 37.42 -47.23 19.30
CA PRO A 143 36.96 -46.20 20.24
C PRO A 143 35.71 -45.50 19.73
N ARG A 144 34.60 -45.73 20.43
CA ARG A 144 33.33 -45.03 20.22
C ARG A 144 33.22 -43.82 21.15
N SER A 145 32.64 -42.75 20.65
CA SER A 145 32.24 -41.57 21.43
C SER A 145 30.82 -41.75 21.97
N LEU A 146 30.40 -40.95 22.97
CA LEU A 146 29.00 -40.96 23.40
C LEU A 146 28.06 -40.57 22.27
N HIS A 147 28.53 -39.75 21.34
CA HIS A 147 27.78 -39.35 20.16
C HIS A 147 27.35 -40.53 19.28
N ASP A 148 28.14 -41.61 19.21
CA ASP A 148 27.82 -42.78 18.36
C ASP A 148 26.61 -43.58 18.86
N PHE A 149 26.13 -43.28 20.08
CA PHE A 149 24.94 -43.88 20.69
C PHE A 149 23.68 -43.01 20.53
N VAL A 150 23.80 -41.87 19.85
CA VAL A 150 22.73 -40.90 19.66
C VAL A 150 22.25 -40.93 18.20
N ASP A 151 20.93 -40.93 18.01
CA ASP A 151 20.34 -40.82 16.67
C ASP A 151 20.23 -39.35 16.25
N GLU A 152 21.04 -38.92 15.27
CA GLU A 152 21.01 -37.55 14.72
C GLU A 152 19.82 -37.30 13.78
N ARG A 153 19.10 -38.33 13.34
CA ARG A 153 18.02 -38.18 12.34
C ARG A 153 16.95 -37.20 12.78
N GLY A 154 16.54 -37.25 14.06
CA GLY A 154 15.58 -36.30 14.62
C GLY A 154 16.07 -34.85 14.62
N VAL A 155 17.38 -34.63 14.83
CA VAL A 155 18.00 -33.29 14.76
C VAL A 155 17.96 -32.77 13.33
N GLU A 156 18.30 -33.63 12.35
CA GLU A 156 18.34 -33.28 10.93
C GLU A 156 16.94 -32.97 10.39
N GLU A 157 15.95 -33.79 10.72
CA GLU A 157 14.54 -33.58 10.35
C GLU A 157 14.01 -32.27 10.92
N LEU A 158 14.29 -31.98 12.20
CA LEU A 158 13.89 -30.74 12.85
C LEU A 158 14.54 -29.52 12.20
N ARG A 159 15.85 -29.59 11.91
CA ARG A 159 16.57 -28.52 11.19
C ARG A 159 16.03 -28.30 9.78
N ALA A 160 15.71 -29.37 9.06
CA ALA A 160 15.13 -29.28 7.72
C ALA A 160 13.73 -28.65 7.76
N ALA A 161 12.89 -29.02 8.74
CA ALA A 161 11.57 -28.45 8.94
C ALA A 161 11.63 -26.94 9.26
N LEU A 162 12.52 -26.55 10.18
CA LEU A 162 12.74 -25.15 10.54
C LEU A 162 13.28 -24.32 9.36
N LYS A 163 14.21 -24.88 8.59
CA LYS A 163 14.71 -24.24 7.36
C LYS A 163 13.59 -24.01 6.37
N SER A 164 12.74 -25.02 6.14
CA SER A 164 11.58 -24.89 5.24
C SER A 164 10.59 -23.82 5.72
N SER A 165 10.40 -23.68 7.03
CA SER A 165 9.54 -22.65 7.64
C SER A 165 10.10 -21.23 7.44
N ILE A 166 11.42 -21.08 7.61
CA ILE A 166 12.16 -19.84 7.31
C ILE A 166 12.04 -19.47 5.83
N ASP A 167 12.25 -20.44 4.92
CA ASP A 167 12.21 -20.20 3.48
C ASP A 167 10.80 -19.75 3.03
N ARG A 168 9.73 -20.38 3.55
CA ARG A 168 8.34 -19.95 3.29
C ARG A 168 8.04 -18.55 3.81
N THR A 169 8.56 -18.20 4.99
CA THR A 169 8.39 -16.87 5.57
C THR A 169 9.10 -15.80 4.72
N ASN A 170 10.32 -16.09 4.26
CA ASN A 170 11.08 -15.20 3.38
C ASN A 170 10.40 -15.02 2.02
N GLU A 171 9.85 -16.09 1.45
CA GLU A 171 9.08 -16.04 0.19
C GLU A 171 7.84 -15.17 0.34
N ALA A 172 7.02 -15.40 1.38
CA ALA A 172 5.83 -14.60 1.65
C ALA A 172 6.17 -13.11 1.92
N GLN A 173 7.32 -12.84 2.57
CA GLN A 173 7.81 -11.48 2.78
C GLN A 173 8.21 -10.82 1.45
N ALA A 174 8.93 -11.53 0.57
CA ALA A 174 9.34 -11.00 -0.73
C ALA A 174 8.14 -10.68 -1.64
N GLU A 175 7.10 -11.51 -1.60
CA GLU A 175 5.84 -11.24 -2.29
C GLU A 175 5.13 -10.01 -1.73
N LEU A 176 5.07 -9.86 -0.40
CA LEU A 176 4.49 -8.68 0.25
C LEU A 176 5.28 -7.41 -0.11
N ASP A 177 6.61 -7.47 -0.13
CA ASP A 177 7.47 -6.34 -0.46
C ASP A 177 7.28 -5.90 -1.92
N THR A 178 7.15 -6.86 -2.84
CA THR A 178 6.83 -6.61 -4.26
C THR A 178 5.44 -5.98 -4.41
N SER A 179 4.46 -6.46 -3.64
CA SER A 179 3.11 -5.88 -3.59
C SER A 179 3.13 -4.45 -3.05
N ASN A 180 3.93 -4.18 -2.02
CA ASN A 180 4.07 -2.85 -1.42
C ASN A 180 4.73 -1.85 -2.37
N SER A 181 5.79 -2.26 -3.08
CA SER A 181 6.40 -1.39 -4.09
C SER A 181 5.45 -1.07 -5.23
N ALA A 182 4.68 -2.06 -5.69
CA ALA A 182 3.66 -1.84 -6.72
C ALA A 182 2.56 -0.88 -6.24
N PHE A 183 2.16 -0.95 -4.97
CA PHE A 183 1.21 0.00 -4.40
C PHE A 183 1.82 1.43 -4.30
N ASP A 184 3.09 1.55 -3.93
CA ASP A 184 3.79 2.84 -3.90
C ASP A 184 3.89 3.48 -5.30
N ASP A 185 4.18 2.69 -6.33
CA ASP A 185 4.23 3.15 -7.73
C ASP A 185 2.88 3.72 -8.19
N GLU A 186 1.77 3.04 -7.84
CA GLU A 186 0.41 3.50 -8.13
C GLU A 186 0.09 4.82 -7.40
N LEU A 187 0.49 4.93 -6.14
CA LEU A 187 0.28 6.12 -5.34
C LEU A 187 1.09 7.31 -5.88
N GLN A 188 2.30 7.06 -6.36
CA GLN A 188 3.13 8.05 -7.04
C GLN A 188 2.51 8.49 -8.38
N SER A 189 1.95 7.55 -9.14
CA SER A 189 1.22 7.85 -10.39
C SER A 189 0.00 8.73 -10.14
N ILE A 190 -0.80 8.44 -9.10
CA ILE A 190 -1.93 9.29 -8.69
C ILE A 190 -1.45 10.67 -8.26
N LYS A 191 -0.35 10.75 -7.50
CA LYS A 191 0.24 12.03 -7.08
C LYS A 191 0.71 12.85 -8.28
N GLN A 192 1.30 12.22 -9.29
CA GLN A 192 1.71 12.90 -10.52
C GLN A 192 0.49 13.41 -11.31
N ALA A 193 -0.57 12.60 -11.43
CA ALA A 193 -1.81 13.03 -12.08
C ALA A 193 -2.47 14.22 -11.36
N LEU A 194 -2.45 14.23 -10.02
CA LEU A 194 -2.88 15.37 -9.20
C LEU A 194 -1.98 16.59 -9.35
N GLY A 195 -0.66 16.38 -9.55
CA GLY A 195 0.32 17.43 -9.84
C GLY A 195 0.01 18.14 -11.16
N ASN A 196 -0.18 17.37 -12.24
CA ASN A 196 -0.53 17.91 -13.56
C ASN A 196 -1.85 18.71 -13.53
N TYR A 197 -2.85 18.21 -12.80
CA TYR A 197 -4.10 18.94 -12.54
C TYR A 197 -3.84 20.29 -11.83
N ARG A 198 -2.99 20.29 -10.81
CA ARG A 198 -2.68 21.49 -10.02
C ARG A 198 -1.95 22.51 -10.88
N GLU A 199 -1.06 22.08 -11.76
CA GLU A 199 -0.37 22.94 -12.72
C GLU A 199 -1.35 23.56 -13.73
N ALA A 200 -2.26 22.76 -14.29
CA ALA A 200 -3.32 23.26 -15.17
C ALA A 200 -4.22 24.30 -14.47
N THR A 201 -4.57 24.04 -13.20
CA THR A 201 -5.36 24.97 -12.37
C THR A 201 -4.57 26.24 -12.04
N LYS A 202 -3.26 26.13 -11.82
CA LYS A 202 -2.39 27.27 -11.51
C LYS A 202 -2.28 28.18 -12.73
N LEU A 203 -2.01 27.63 -13.92
CA LEU A 203 -1.96 28.38 -15.18
C LEU A 203 -3.26 29.18 -15.42
N ALA A 204 -4.40 28.54 -15.14
CA ALA A 204 -5.72 29.13 -15.23
C ALA A 204 -5.99 30.29 -14.25
N SER A 205 -5.32 30.30 -13.10
CA SER A 205 -5.56 31.26 -12.01
C SER A 205 -4.57 32.42 -12.01
N SER A 206 -3.42 32.28 -12.68
CA SER A 206 -2.39 33.33 -12.81
C SER A 206 -2.81 34.57 -13.61
N SER A 207 -4.00 34.56 -14.23
CA SER A 207 -4.64 35.75 -14.80
C SER A 207 -5.28 36.68 -13.74
N SER A 208 -5.34 36.25 -12.48
CA SER A 208 -5.81 37.06 -11.34
C SER A 208 -4.68 37.30 -10.34
N SER A 209 -4.23 38.54 -10.27
CA SER A 209 -3.22 39.04 -9.34
C SER A 209 -3.74 39.05 -7.90
N SER A 210 -3.62 37.93 -7.19
CA SER A 210 -3.66 37.94 -5.73
C SER A 210 -2.77 36.86 -5.14
N SER A 211 -1.65 37.29 -4.58
CA SER A 211 -0.78 36.51 -3.72
C SER A 211 -1.51 36.11 -2.43
N SER A 212 -2.02 34.89 -2.36
CA SER A 212 -2.33 34.24 -1.10
C SER A 212 -2.10 32.75 -1.25
N ALA A 213 -0.97 32.30 -0.68
CA ALA A 213 -0.54 30.93 -0.66
C ALA A 213 -1.36 30.14 0.39
N SER A 214 -2.62 29.85 0.08
CA SER A 214 -3.42 28.96 0.93
C SER A 214 -4.59 28.40 0.14
N ASN A 215 -4.48 27.10 -0.16
CA ASN A 215 -5.48 26.25 -0.81
C ASN A 215 -5.79 26.61 -2.27
N SER A 216 -5.31 25.78 -3.19
CA SER A 216 -5.64 25.80 -4.62
C SER A 216 -7.16 25.85 -4.82
N SER A 217 -7.75 27.03 -4.87
CA SER A 217 -9.15 27.24 -5.23
C SER A 217 -9.31 27.07 -6.73
N LEU A 218 -10.48 26.59 -7.16
CA LEU A 218 -10.84 26.59 -8.58
C LEU A 218 -10.78 28.03 -9.12
N PRO A 219 -10.59 28.24 -10.44
CA PRO A 219 -10.67 29.55 -11.04
C PRO A 219 -11.97 30.23 -10.60
N SER A 220 -11.87 31.45 -10.07
CA SER A 220 -13.04 32.15 -9.56
C SER A 220 -13.95 32.53 -10.71
N LEU A 221 -15.19 32.04 -10.69
CA LEU A 221 -16.25 32.44 -11.63
C LEU A 221 -16.66 33.91 -11.47
N SER A 222 -16.07 34.66 -10.54
CA SER A 222 -16.43 36.05 -10.23
C SER A 222 -16.24 37.03 -11.39
N SER A 223 -15.44 36.68 -12.40
CA SER A 223 -15.19 37.50 -13.59
C SER A 223 -16.27 37.38 -14.67
N MET A 224 -16.94 36.23 -14.80
CA MET A 224 -17.93 36.01 -15.87
C MET A 224 -19.24 36.81 -15.71
N PRO A 225 -19.87 36.92 -14.52
CA PRO A 225 -21.09 37.70 -14.34
C PRO A 225 -20.97 39.18 -14.75
N PRO A 226 -19.92 39.94 -14.37
CA PRO A 226 -19.80 41.33 -14.84
C PRO A 226 -19.53 41.42 -16.35
N MET A 227 -18.84 40.45 -16.95
CA MET A 227 -18.69 40.38 -18.42
C MET A 227 -20.03 40.15 -19.12
N LEU A 228 -20.90 39.31 -18.55
CA LEU A 228 -22.24 39.09 -19.08
C LEU A 228 -23.11 40.34 -18.97
N GLN A 229 -23.07 41.05 -17.84
CA GLN A 229 -23.76 42.33 -17.68
C GLN A 229 -23.27 43.36 -18.71
N SER A 230 -21.97 43.38 -19.01
CA SER A 230 -21.40 44.20 -20.08
C SER A 230 -21.98 43.82 -21.44
N LEU A 231 -22.04 42.53 -21.80
CA LEU A 231 -22.65 42.07 -23.05
C LEU A 231 -24.13 42.46 -23.17
N GLU A 232 -24.89 42.35 -22.08
CA GLU A 232 -26.31 42.74 -22.03
C GLU A 232 -26.49 44.25 -22.23
N MET A 233 -25.59 45.06 -21.65
CA MET A 233 -25.57 46.51 -21.84
C MET A 233 -25.28 46.87 -23.31
N HIS A 234 -24.25 46.26 -23.92
CA HIS A 234 -23.91 46.51 -25.34
C HIS A 234 -25.05 46.08 -26.27
N ALA A 235 -25.70 44.94 -26.01
CA ALA A 235 -26.84 44.49 -26.79
C ALA A 235 -28.05 45.44 -26.67
N GLN A 236 -28.30 45.98 -25.47
CA GLN A 236 -29.37 46.96 -25.27
C GLN A 236 -29.07 48.29 -25.97
N GLU A 237 -27.83 48.77 -25.89
CA GLU A 237 -27.38 49.99 -26.59
C GLU A 237 -27.50 49.81 -28.12
N MET A 238 -27.04 48.68 -28.67
CA MET A 238 -27.19 48.37 -30.10
C MET A 238 -28.66 48.27 -30.53
N ALA A 239 -29.55 47.74 -29.69
CA ALA A 239 -30.98 47.70 -29.98
C ALA A 239 -31.59 49.11 -30.03
N ASN A 240 -31.21 50.00 -29.12
CA ASN A 240 -31.65 51.40 -29.12
C ASN A 240 -31.14 52.16 -30.36
N LEU A 241 -29.88 51.93 -30.77
CA LEU A 241 -29.29 52.51 -31.98
C LEU A 241 -30.01 52.01 -33.26
N LEU A 242 -30.35 50.72 -33.31
CA LEU A 242 -31.15 50.16 -34.41
C LEU A 242 -32.57 50.74 -34.43
N GLU A 243 -33.20 50.93 -33.27
CA GLU A 243 -34.52 51.56 -33.19
C GLU A 243 -34.50 52.99 -33.75
N SER A 244 -33.49 53.79 -33.38
CA SER A 244 -33.27 55.14 -33.93
C SER A 244 -33.11 55.10 -35.46
N LEU A 245 -32.37 54.13 -35.98
CA LEU A 245 -32.14 53.97 -37.41
C LEU A 245 -33.39 53.52 -38.18
N VAL A 246 -34.21 52.64 -37.58
CA VAL A 246 -35.51 52.24 -38.13
C VAL A 246 -36.46 53.44 -38.16
N GLN A 247 -36.51 54.24 -37.10
CA GLN A 247 -37.31 55.48 -37.06
C GLN A 247 -36.85 56.47 -38.15
N HIS A 248 -35.54 56.65 -38.34
CA HIS A 248 -35.01 57.48 -39.42
C HIS A 248 -35.38 56.95 -40.81
N PHE A 249 -35.35 55.63 -41.01
CA PHE A 249 -35.79 55.00 -42.25
C PHE A 249 -37.28 55.22 -42.52
N ASP A 250 -38.14 55.06 -41.50
CA ASP A 250 -39.58 55.31 -41.60
C ASP A 250 -39.88 56.79 -41.89
N LEU A 251 -39.13 57.71 -41.28
CA LEU A 251 -39.19 59.15 -41.59
C LEU A 251 -38.75 59.44 -43.03
N CYS A 252 -37.69 58.79 -43.52
CA CYS A 252 -37.26 58.89 -44.93
C CYS A 252 -38.34 58.40 -45.90
N VAL A 253 -38.98 57.27 -45.60
CA VAL A 253 -40.09 56.73 -46.41
C VAL A 253 -41.27 57.69 -46.41
N THR A 254 -41.61 58.27 -45.26
CA THR A 254 -42.73 59.21 -45.11
C THR A 254 -42.46 60.51 -45.88
N ALA A 255 -41.27 61.10 -45.74
CA ALA A 255 -40.87 62.30 -46.47
C ALA A 255 -40.91 62.08 -48.01
N VAL A 256 -40.38 60.96 -48.50
CA VAL A 256 -40.41 60.64 -49.94
C VAL A 256 -41.84 60.45 -50.45
N LYS A 257 -42.75 59.86 -49.67
CA LYS A 257 -44.15 59.69 -50.07
C LYS A 257 -44.94 60.98 -50.20
N HIS A 258 -44.63 62.00 -49.39
CA HIS A 258 -45.27 63.31 -49.43
C HIS A 258 -44.83 64.18 -50.62
N THR A 259 -43.82 63.75 -51.39
CA THR A 259 -43.39 64.42 -52.62
C THR A 259 -44.14 63.92 -53.85
N GLU A 260 -44.38 64.81 -54.82
CA GLU A 260 -45.04 64.49 -56.09
C GLU A 260 -44.24 63.41 -56.86
N GLY A 261 -44.84 62.22 -57.04
CA GLY A 261 -44.20 61.07 -57.71
C GLY A 261 -43.28 60.19 -56.82
N GLY A 262 -42.96 60.63 -55.60
CA GLY A 262 -42.06 59.89 -54.70
C GLY A 262 -42.66 58.61 -54.10
N GLY A 263 -43.98 58.49 -54.02
CA GLY A 263 -44.64 57.25 -53.54
C GLY A 263 -44.36 56.00 -54.40
N ALA A 264 -44.13 56.15 -55.71
CA ALA A 264 -43.71 55.06 -56.58
C ALA A 264 -42.22 54.71 -56.41
N ALA A 265 -41.37 55.73 -56.20
CA ALA A 265 -39.95 55.58 -55.93
C ALA A 265 -39.67 54.91 -54.58
N ALA A 266 -40.38 55.31 -53.52
CA ALA A 266 -40.32 54.66 -52.21
C ALA A 266 -40.66 53.17 -52.31
N ARG A 267 -41.77 52.79 -52.98
CA ARG A 267 -42.16 51.39 -53.18
C ARG A 267 -41.12 50.58 -53.96
N SER A 268 -40.47 51.18 -54.95
CA SER A 268 -39.42 50.53 -55.72
C SER A 268 -38.16 50.26 -54.88
N ILE A 269 -37.82 51.16 -53.95
CA ILE A 269 -36.62 51.05 -53.11
C ILE A 269 -36.86 50.14 -51.91
N THR A 270 -38.05 50.21 -51.28
CA THR A 270 -38.43 49.36 -50.15
C THR A 270 -38.84 47.95 -50.58
N GLY A 271 -39.30 47.76 -51.82
CA GLY A 271 -39.62 46.44 -52.37
C GLY A 271 -38.41 45.53 -52.61
N ASP A 272 -37.21 46.12 -52.63
CA ASP A 272 -35.92 45.42 -52.80
C ASP A 272 -35.15 45.36 -51.48
N MET A 273 -35.82 45.11 -50.35
CA MET A 273 -35.18 45.08 -49.04
C MET A 273 -34.22 43.88 -48.93
N PRO A 274 -33.00 44.03 -48.37
CA PRO A 274 -32.09 42.91 -48.18
C PRO A 274 -32.76 41.77 -47.40
N ALA A 275 -32.54 40.54 -47.86
CA ALA A 275 -33.13 39.31 -47.31
C ALA A 275 -32.98 39.14 -45.78
N ALA A 276 -32.01 39.83 -45.17
CA ALA A 276 -31.78 39.87 -43.72
C ALA A 276 -32.89 40.57 -42.92
N VAL A 277 -33.61 41.51 -43.54
CA VAL A 277 -34.82 42.12 -42.96
C VAL A 277 -36.02 41.20 -43.12
N THR A 278 -35.96 40.22 -44.04
CA THR A 278 -37.02 39.28 -44.42
C THR A 278 -37.05 37.98 -43.59
N VAL A 279 -36.17 37.85 -42.59
CA VAL A 279 -36.09 36.65 -41.75
C VAL A 279 -37.00 36.83 -40.55
N SER A 280 -38.22 36.31 -40.65
CA SER A 280 -39.13 36.01 -39.53
C SER A 280 -38.52 34.94 -38.61
N GLY A 281 -37.50 35.33 -37.85
CA GLY A 281 -36.90 34.54 -36.77
C GLY A 281 -37.72 34.67 -35.49
N ARG A 282 -38.00 33.53 -34.85
CA ARG A 282 -38.84 33.41 -33.64
C ARG A 282 -38.20 34.14 -32.44
N GLY A 283 -38.52 35.44 -32.23
CA GLY A 283 -38.16 36.12 -30.97
C GLY A 283 -38.10 37.66 -30.93
N VAL A 284 -38.28 38.40 -32.03
CA VAL A 284 -38.13 39.89 -32.08
C VAL A 284 -39.29 40.51 -32.87
N PRO A 285 -39.70 41.79 -32.65
CA PRO A 285 -40.84 42.39 -33.32
C PRO A 285 -40.75 42.30 -34.85
N ASN A 286 -41.90 42.13 -35.49
CA ASN A 286 -42.01 42.00 -36.95
C ASN A 286 -41.76 43.37 -37.61
N ILE A 287 -40.49 43.78 -37.69
CA ILE A 287 -40.06 45.08 -38.24
C ILE A 287 -40.56 45.23 -39.69
N GLU A 288 -40.62 44.12 -40.45
CA GLU A 288 -41.24 44.06 -41.78
C GLU A 288 -42.70 44.52 -41.78
N GLN A 289 -43.47 44.10 -40.78
CA GLN A 289 -44.90 44.39 -40.71
C GLN A 289 -45.13 45.87 -40.40
N GLY A 290 -44.32 46.46 -39.50
CA GLY A 290 -44.35 47.90 -39.21
C GLY A 290 -43.96 48.78 -40.41
N ILE A 291 -42.93 48.38 -41.17
CA ILE A 291 -42.48 49.09 -42.38
C ILE A 291 -43.54 48.95 -43.50
N HIS A 292 -44.10 47.75 -43.69
CA HIS A 292 -45.11 47.47 -44.71
C HIS A 292 -46.47 48.12 -44.39
N ASP A 293 -46.84 48.21 -43.11
CA ASP A 293 -48.02 48.93 -42.65
C ASP A 293 -47.85 50.45 -42.83
N ASN A 294 -46.68 51.01 -42.52
CA ASN A 294 -46.34 52.41 -42.84
C ASN A 294 -46.33 52.66 -44.36
N LEU A 295 -45.86 51.72 -45.17
CA LEU A 295 -45.87 51.81 -46.64
C LEU A 295 -47.28 51.87 -47.24
N ASN A 296 -48.28 51.27 -46.59
CA ASN A 296 -49.67 51.21 -47.06
C ASN A 296 -50.63 52.15 -46.31
N ALA A 297 -50.18 52.84 -45.26
CA ALA A 297 -50.98 53.81 -44.52
C ALA A 297 -51.42 55.00 -45.40
N PRO A 298 -52.68 55.46 -45.29
CA PRO A 298 -53.15 56.70 -45.91
C PRO A 298 -52.29 57.89 -45.47
N LEU A 299 -51.97 58.81 -46.39
CA LEU A 299 -51.22 60.03 -46.07
C LEU A 299 -52.11 60.96 -45.25
N ASP A 300 -51.73 61.24 -44.00
CA ASP A 300 -52.34 62.32 -43.23
C ASP A 300 -51.95 63.68 -43.86
N PRO A 301 -52.86 64.65 -43.96
CA PRO A 301 -52.56 65.95 -44.55
C PRO A 301 -51.58 66.71 -43.65
N LEU A 302 -50.29 66.64 -43.97
CA LEU A 302 -49.22 67.36 -43.29
C LEU A 302 -49.24 68.84 -43.72
N SER A 303 -49.07 69.78 -42.79
CA SER A 303 -48.90 71.18 -43.15
C SER A 303 -47.52 71.39 -43.79
N GLU A 304 -47.39 72.38 -44.68
CA GLU A 304 -46.12 72.74 -45.33
C GLU A 304 -45.02 73.06 -44.29
N SER A 305 -45.42 73.60 -43.12
CA SER A 305 -44.52 73.89 -42.00
C SER A 305 -44.01 72.63 -41.32
N ASP A 306 -44.90 71.68 -41.04
CA ASP A 306 -44.55 70.41 -40.40
C ASP A 306 -43.70 69.53 -41.35
N TYR A 307 -43.97 69.61 -42.65
CA TYR A 307 -43.16 68.95 -43.68
C TYR A 307 -41.74 69.51 -43.72
N GLN A 308 -41.58 70.84 -43.67
CA GLN A 308 -40.26 71.47 -43.65
C GLN A 308 -39.49 71.14 -42.36
N GLU A 309 -40.16 71.05 -41.22
CA GLU A 309 -39.54 70.63 -39.95
C GLU A 309 -39.08 69.17 -40.00
N MET A 310 -39.91 68.26 -40.51
CA MET A 310 -39.57 66.84 -40.71
C MET A 310 -38.36 66.67 -41.64
N VAL A 311 -38.31 67.41 -42.74
CA VAL A 311 -37.19 67.39 -43.69
C VAL A 311 -35.91 67.92 -43.06
N ASN A 312 -35.99 68.95 -42.21
CA ASN A 312 -34.83 69.48 -41.48
C ASN A 312 -34.28 68.47 -40.46
N VAL A 313 -35.15 67.69 -39.80
CA VAL A 313 -34.74 66.59 -38.92
C VAL A 313 -34.07 65.47 -39.72
N LEU A 314 -34.67 65.07 -40.84
CA LEU A 314 -34.12 64.05 -41.73
C LEU A 314 -32.69 64.37 -42.21
N ILE A 315 -32.44 65.61 -42.62
CA ILE A 315 -31.10 66.02 -43.10
C ILE A 315 -30.06 65.96 -41.97
N LYS A 316 -30.46 66.25 -40.71
CA LYS A 316 -29.56 66.14 -39.56
C LYS A 316 -29.28 64.67 -39.22
N ASP A 317 -30.33 63.86 -39.10
CA ASP A 317 -30.21 62.44 -38.79
C ASP A 317 -29.40 61.70 -39.87
N ALA A 318 -29.55 62.09 -41.15
CA ALA A 318 -28.80 61.50 -42.24
C ALA A 318 -27.29 61.78 -42.18
N ALA A 319 -26.87 62.88 -41.55
CA ALA A 319 -25.45 63.17 -41.30
C ALA A 319 -24.88 62.31 -40.16
N GLU A 320 -25.70 61.97 -39.17
CA GLU A 320 -25.31 61.17 -37.99
C GLU A 320 -25.48 59.65 -38.21
N ALA A 321 -26.24 59.23 -39.22
CA ALA A 321 -26.57 57.82 -39.47
C ALA A 321 -25.35 56.91 -39.70
N GLU A 322 -24.28 57.41 -40.34
CA GLU A 322 -23.05 56.63 -40.52
C GLU A 322 -22.28 56.48 -39.21
N ASP A 323 -22.26 57.51 -38.37
CA ASP A 323 -21.62 57.47 -37.05
C ASP A 323 -22.32 56.46 -36.13
N VAL A 324 -23.66 56.40 -36.17
CA VAL A 324 -24.45 55.38 -35.47
C VAL A 324 -24.13 53.96 -35.96
N VAL A 325 -23.94 53.77 -37.28
CA VAL A 325 -23.54 52.47 -37.83
C VAL A 325 -22.13 52.07 -37.39
N MET A 326 -21.19 53.01 -37.35
CA MET A 326 -19.84 52.76 -36.81
C MET A 326 -19.90 52.40 -35.32
N GLU A 327 -20.72 53.08 -34.52
CA GLU A 327 -20.91 52.73 -33.10
C GLU A 327 -21.45 51.30 -32.95
N ILE A 328 -22.46 50.90 -33.75
CA ILE A 328 -22.96 49.51 -33.76
C ILE A 328 -21.83 48.52 -34.11
N GLN A 329 -20.94 48.87 -35.04
CA GLN A 329 -19.79 48.03 -35.43
C GLN A 329 -18.72 47.93 -34.33
N ASP A 330 -18.43 49.01 -33.63
CA ASP A 330 -17.48 49.01 -32.51
C ASP A 330 -18.03 48.16 -31.35
N ARG A 331 -19.31 48.33 -31.03
CA ARG A 331 -19.99 47.57 -29.96
C ARG A 331 -20.01 46.07 -30.23
N ILE A 332 -20.27 45.65 -31.48
CA ILE A 332 -20.24 44.22 -31.80
C ILE A 332 -18.82 43.67 -31.70
N GLY A 333 -17.79 44.43 -32.08
CA GLY A 333 -16.39 44.05 -31.91
C GLY A 333 -16.01 43.83 -30.43
N ASP A 334 -16.45 44.75 -29.55
CA ASP A 334 -16.28 44.61 -28.10
C ASP A 334 -17.01 43.38 -27.55
N MET A 335 -18.24 43.13 -28.01
CA MET A 335 -19.01 41.95 -27.62
C MET A 335 -18.35 40.63 -28.05
N GLU A 336 -17.77 40.57 -29.24
CA GLU A 336 -17.04 39.39 -29.73
C GLU A 336 -15.79 39.11 -28.89
N SER A 337 -15.04 40.16 -28.54
CA SER A 337 -13.87 40.07 -27.65
C SER A 337 -14.23 39.56 -26.25
N ILE A 338 -15.31 40.08 -25.67
CA ILE A 338 -15.81 39.64 -24.36
C ILE A 338 -16.28 38.17 -24.42
N LEU A 339 -17.00 37.78 -25.48
CA LEU A 339 -17.44 36.40 -25.67
C LEU A 339 -16.26 35.44 -25.75
N GLU A 340 -15.23 35.77 -26.52
CA GLU A 340 -14.02 34.94 -26.66
C GLU A 340 -13.35 34.71 -25.28
N ASN A 341 -13.27 35.76 -24.46
CA ASN A 341 -12.76 35.64 -23.10
C ASN A 341 -13.63 34.69 -22.23
N ILE A 342 -14.95 34.80 -22.29
CA ILE A 342 -15.87 33.89 -21.58
C ILE A 342 -15.67 32.44 -22.05
N LEU A 343 -15.59 32.20 -23.36
CA LEU A 343 -15.37 30.86 -23.93
C LEU A 343 -14.02 30.28 -23.50
N SER A 344 -12.95 31.09 -23.50
CA SER A 344 -11.64 30.65 -23.04
C SER A 344 -11.65 30.21 -21.57
N GLN A 345 -12.36 30.93 -20.70
CA GLN A 345 -12.49 30.58 -19.28
C GLN A 345 -13.31 29.30 -19.10
N ARG A 346 -14.38 29.11 -19.88
CA ARG A 346 -15.15 27.85 -19.90
C ARG A 346 -14.26 26.67 -20.30
N ASP A 347 -13.48 26.81 -21.35
CA ASP A 347 -12.64 25.72 -21.89
C ASP A 347 -11.55 25.30 -20.89
N VAL A 348 -11.00 26.28 -20.17
CA VAL A 348 -10.09 26.03 -19.04
C VAL A 348 -10.78 25.24 -17.93
N LEU A 349 -12.01 25.59 -17.54
CA LEU A 349 -12.78 24.84 -16.54
C LEU A 349 -13.11 23.41 -17.00
N LEU A 350 -13.45 23.23 -18.28
CA LEU A 350 -13.66 21.92 -18.90
C LEU A 350 -12.39 21.06 -18.85
N SER A 351 -11.23 21.63 -19.16
CA SER A 351 -9.93 20.95 -19.07
C SER A 351 -9.64 20.47 -17.64
N ILE A 352 -9.84 21.35 -16.65
CA ILE A 352 -9.69 21.04 -15.22
C ILE A 352 -10.66 19.93 -14.78
N TYR A 353 -11.91 19.98 -15.21
CA TYR A 353 -12.91 18.96 -14.92
C TYR A 353 -12.54 17.59 -15.51
N ASN A 354 -12.11 17.56 -16.77
CA ASN A 354 -11.69 16.33 -17.44
C ASN A 354 -10.45 15.72 -16.76
N ALA A 355 -9.48 16.54 -16.37
CA ALA A 355 -8.33 16.09 -15.58
C ALA A 355 -8.75 15.51 -14.23
N THR A 356 -9.71 16.16 -13.54
CA THR A 356 -10.26 15.67 -12.26
C THR A 356 -10.97 14.33 -12.42
N ILE A 357 -11.76 14.15 -13.48
CA ILE A 357 -12.38 12.86 -13.82
C ILE A 357 -11.32 11.80 -14.12
N GLY A 358 -10.25 12.17 -14.82
CA GLY A 358 -9.12 11.27 -15.08
C GLY A 358 -8.54 10.70 -13.79
N VAL A 359 -8.26 11.56 -12.81
CA VAL A 359 -7.79 11.15 -11.48
C VAL A 359 -8.83 10.27 -10.77
N PHE A 360 -10.11 10.63 -10.83
CA PHE A 360 -11.19 9.83 -10.24
C PHE A 360 -11.30 8.44 -10.83
N ARG A 361 -11.25 8.30 -12.17
CA ARG A 361 -11.27 7.00 -12.84
C ARG A 361 -10.05 6.16 -12.46
N HIS A 362 -8.88 6.79 -12.35
CA HIS A 362 -7.67 6.08 -11.92
C HIS A 362 -7.83 5.55 -10.49
N LEU A 363 -8.27 6.38 -9.56
CA LEU A 363 -8.49 5.98 -8.16
C LEU A 363 -9.61 4.92 -8.03
N SER A 364 -10.68 5.04 -8.81
CA SER A 364 -11.77 4.04 -8.85
C SER A 364 -11.30 2.69 -9.41
N SER A 365 -10.45 2.71 -10.43
CA SER A 365 -9.84 1.51 -11.00
C SER A 365 -8.93 0.84 -9.98
N LEU A 366 -8.05 1.62 -9.32
CA LEU A 366 -7.20 1.13 -8.24
C LEU A 366 -8.02 0.47 -7.13
N ALA A 367 -9.04 1.17 -6.63
CA ALA A 367 -9.89 0.71 -5.54
C ALA A 367 -10.63 -0.61 -5.87
N THR A 368 -11.01 -0.82 -7.13
CA THR A 368 -11.80 -2.00 -7.53
C THR A 368 -10.91 -3.17 -7.95
N ALA A 369 -9.86 -2.90 -8.73
CA ALA A 369 -9.10 -3.96 -9.41
C ALA A 369 -7.85 -4.40 -8.64
N ARG A 370 -7.21 -3.51 -7.87
CA ARG A 370 -5.86 -3.74 -7.33
C ARG A 370 -5.77 -3.65 -5.82
N LEU A 371 -6.45 -2.68 -5.20
CA LEU A 371 -6.44 -2.48 -3.75
C LEU A 371 -6.86 -3.73 -2.96
N PRO A 372 -7.90 -4.49 -3.35
CA PRO A 372 -8.23 -5.75 -2.69
C PRO A 372 -7.09 -6.77 -2.77
N GLY A 373 -6.34 -6.79 -3.87
CA GLY A 373 -5.16 -7.65 -4.05
C GLY A 373 -4.02 -7.29 -3.09
N TYR A 374 -3.72 -6.00 -2.94
CA TYR A 374 -2.68 -5.54 -1.99
C TYR A 374 -3.05 -5.89 -0.54
N ILE A 375 -4.31 -5.68 -0.15
CA ILE A 375 -4.82 -6.03 1.18
C ILE A 375 -4.81 -7.57 1.36
N ALA A 376 -5.22 -8.33 0.36
CA ALA A 376 -5.19 -9.79 0.39
C ALA A 376 -3.76 -10.32 0.57
N GLN A 377 -2.76 -9.69 -0.06
CA GLN A 377 -1.37 -10.07 0.12
C GLN A 377 -0.87 -9.84 1.55
N ALA A 378 -1.25 -8.71 2.18
CA ALA A 378 -0.94 -8.45 3.58
C ALA A 378 -1.57 -9.48 4.52
N HIS A 379 -2.81 -9.89 4.25
CA HIS A 379 -3.47 -10.97 4.99
C HIS A 379 -2.82 -12.33 4.74
N SER A 380 -2.43 -12.62 3.50
CA SER A 380 -1.72 -13.85 3.15
C SER A 380 -0.41 -13.96 3.92
N PHE A 381 0.38 -12.89 3.93
CA PHE A 381 1.60 -12.81 4.74
C PHE A 381 1.32 -13.00 6.22
N THR A 382 0.33 -12.30 6.79
CA THR A 382 -0.01 -12.43 8.22
C THR A 382 -0.41 -13.87 8.58
N ARG A 383 -1.14 -14.55 7.70
CA ARG A 383 -1.52 -15.95 7.89
C ARG A 383 -0.31 -16.88 7.83
N VAL A 384 0.51 -16.77 6.79
CA VAL A 384 1.73 -17.57 6.64
C VAL A 384 2.67 -17.32 7.82
N TRP A 385 2.86 -16.06 8.22
CA TRP A 385 3.66 -15.70 9.37
C TRP A 385 3.13 -16.34 10.65
N GLY A 386 1.83 -16.28 10.93
CA GLY A 386 1.26 -16.95 12.10
C GLY A 386 1.49 -18.46 12.11
N GLU A 387 1.22 -19.13 10.99
CA GLU A 387 1.42 -20.58 10.84
C GLU A 387 2.90 -20.99 10.99
N GLU A 388 3.82 -20.27 10.36
CA GLU A 388 5.25 -20.56 10.42
C GLU A 388 5.86 -20.15 11.77
N HIS A 389 5.40 -19.06 12.39
CA HIS A 389 5.80 -18.64 13.73
C HIS A 389 5.50 -19.73 14.77
N ASP A 390 4.31 -20.32 14.73
CA ASP A 390 3.92 -21.42 15.61
C ASP A 390 4.80 -22.66 15.38
N ARG A 391 5.13 -22.98 14.13
CA ARG A 391 6.04 -24.09 13.80
C ARG A 391 7.46 -23.83 14.29
N ILE A 392 7.98 -22.61 14.13
CA ILE A 392 9.32 -22.26 14.60
C ILE A 392 9.37 -22.30 16.13
N ASN A 393 8.35 -21.79 16.83
CA ASN A 393 8.28 -21.87 18.28
C ASN A 393 8.18 -23.31 18.79
N GLY A 394 7.39 -24.16 18.10
CA GLY A 394 7.35 -25.59 18.38
C GLY A 394 8.73 -26.24 18.23
N GLY A 395 9.39 -25.99 17.10
CA GLY A 395 10.73 -26.53 16.88
C GLY A 395 11.81 -25.95 17.80
N LEU A 396 11.64 -24.72 18.29
CA LEU A 396 12.49 -24.13 19.31
C LEU A 396 12.35 -24.85 20.66
N ALA A 397 11.13 -25.24 21.03
CA ALA A 397 10.88 -26.06 22.20
C ALA A 397 11.50 -27.45 22.03
N ASP A 398 11.31 -28.09 20.88
CA ASP A 398 11.90 -29.40 20.57
C ASP A 398 13.45 -29.36 20.63
N LEU A 399 14.09 -28.30 20.11
CA LEU A 399 15.54 -28.10 20.22
C LEU A 399 15.99 -27.97 21.68
N SER A 400 15.21 -27.29 22.51
CA SER A 400 15.49 -27.13 23.95
C SER A 400 15.35 -28.46 24.70
N ASP A 401 14.32 -29.24 24.39
CA ASP A 401 14.09 -30.56 24.98
C ASP A 401 15.21 -31.52 24.59
N LEU A 402 15.64 -31.49 23.32
CA LEU A 402 16.72 -32.32 22.82
C LEU A 402 18.07 -31.95 23.45
N ASN A 403 18.32 -30.66 23.63
CA ASN A 403 19.49 -30.18 24.37
C ASN A 403 19.50 -30.70 25.81
N THR A 404 18.34 -30.63 26.50
CA THR A 404 18.17 -31.16 27.87
C THR A 404 18.39 -32.67 27.93
N LEU A 405 17.88 -33.41 26.95
CA LEU A 405 18.08 -34.86 26.84
C LEU A 405 19.57 -35.22 26.70
N TYR A 406 20.29 -34.52 25.82
CA TYR A 406 21.71 -34.77 25.58
C TYR A 406 22.61 -34.35 26.75
N ASP A 407 22.28 -33.24 27.43
CA ASP A 407 22.94 -32.90 28.68
C ASP A 407 22.69 -33.96 29.76
N GLY A 408 21.44 -34.44 29.88
CA GLY A 408 21.09 -35.55 30.78
C GLY A 408 21.83 -36.84 30.45
N PHE A 409 22.08 -37.13 29.16
CA PHE A 409 22.86 -38.30 28.74
C PHE A 409 24.34 -38.20 29.17
N LEU A 410 24.95 -37.01 29.02
CA LEU A 410 26.30 -36.75 29.54
C LEU A 410 26.38 -36.98 31.06
N GLU A 411 25.36 -36.52 31.80
CA GLU A 411 25.29 -36.72 33.25
C GLU A 411 25.10 -38.18 33.64
N ALA A 412 24.24 -38.90 32.92
CA ALA A 412 24.01 -40.32 33.14
C ALA A 412 25.28 -41.15 32.91
N TYR A 413 26.13 -40.77 31.94
CA TYR A 413 27.42 -41.44 31.70
C TYR A 413 28.41 -41.24 32.86
N ASP A 414 28.55 -40.01 33.38
CA ASP A 414 29.34 -39.77 34.58
C ASP A 414 28.78 -40.57 35.78
N GLY A 415 27.45 -40.63 35.92
CA GLY A 415 26.76 -41.47 36.91
C GLY A 415 27.07 -42.96 36.78
N LEU A 416 27.11 -43.50 35.55
CA LEU A 416 27.46 -44.89 35.25
C LEU A 416 28.88 -45.21 35.72
N ILE A 417 29.85 -44.33 35.43
CA ILE A 417 31.23 -44.47 35.88
C ILE A 417 31.31 -44.62 37.42
N LEU A 418 30.59 -43.74 38.14
CA LEU A 418 30.56 -43.77 39.60
C LEU A 418 29.89 -45.01 40.15
N GLU A 419 28.81 -45.47 39.52
CA GLU A 419 28.09 -46.67 39.93
C GLU A 419 28.94 -47.93 39.74
N VAL A 420 29.67 -48.03 38.63
CA VAL A 420 30.59 -49.15 38.37
C VAL A 420 31.72 -49.16 39.41
N ALA A 421 32.29 -48.00 39.72
CA ALA A 421 33.29 -47.87 40.78
C ALA A 421 32.72 -48.25 42.16
N ARG A 422 31.47 -47.88 42.46
CA ARG A 422 30.77 -48.25 43.70
C ARG A 422 30.57 -49.76 43.79
N ARG A 423 30.03 -50.41 42.76
CA ARG A 423 29.82 -51.88 42.73
C ARG A 423 31.13 -52.63 42.91
N ARG A 424 32.20 -52.13 42.30
CA ARG A 424 33.55 -52.69 42.49
C ARG A 424 34.04 -52.56 43.93
N HIS A 425 33.85 -51.41 44.57
CA HIS A 425 34.23 -51.22 45.96
C HIS A 425 33.45 -52.14 46.90
N VAL A 426 32.15 -52.32 46.66
CA VAL A 426 31.32 -53.28 47.40
C VAL A 426 31.86 -54.71 47.22
N ARG A 427 32.19 -55.12 45.98
CA ARG A 427 32.82 -56.42 45.71
C ARG A 427 34.11 -56.62 46.50
N GLN A 428 35.01 -55.65 46.47
CA GLN A 428 36.27 -55.71 47.22
C GLN A 428 36.05 -55.82 48.74
N ARG A 429 35.02 -55.14 49.27
CA ARG A 429 34.63 -55.25 50.67
C ARG A 429 34.10 -56.64 51.01
N VAL A 430 33.23 -57.21 50.15
CA VAL A 430 32.73 -58.58 50.31
C VAL A 430 33.89 -59.58 50.28
N GLU A 431 34.82 -59.45 49.34
CA GLU A 431 36.02 -60.30 49.24
C GLU A 431 36.94 -60.15 50.45
N LYS A 432 37.06 -58.95 51.02
CA LYS A 432 37.80 -58.74 52.27
C LYS A 432 37.16 -59.47 53.43
N VAL A 433 35.84 -59.33 53.60
CA VAL A 433 35.08 -60.03 54.65
C VAL A 433 35.17 -61.55 54.49
N LEU A 434 35.04 -62.07 53.26
CA LEU A 434 35.19 -63.50 52.98
C LEU A 434 36.59 -64.01 53.33
N ARG A 435 37.65 -63.25 53.00
CA ARG A 435 39.03 -63.60 53.39
C ARG A 435 39.23 -63.60 54.91
N GLU A 436 38.74 -62.56 55.60
CA GLU A 436 38.82 -62.48 57.06
C GLU A 436 38.02 -63.61 57.74
N THR A 437 36.85 -63.94 57.19
CA THR A 437 35.99 -65.01 57.71
C THR A 437 36.64 -66.37 57.46
N LYS A 438 37.18 -66.61 56.26
CA LYS A 438 37.93 -67.83 55.95
C LYS A 438 39.12 -67.99 56.90
N HIS A 439 39.89 -66.93 57.12
CA HIS A 439 41.02 -66.97 58.04
C HIS A 439 40.60 -67.29 59.48
N LYS A 440 39.49 -66.70 59.97
CA LYS A 440 38.93 -67.03 61.29
C LYS A 440 38.41 -68.46 61.38
N LEU A 441 37.78 -68.97 60.32
CA LEU A 441 37.31 -70.36 60.27
C LEU A 441 38.47 -71.35 60.24
N ASP A 442 39.53 -71.05 59.49
CA ASP A 442 40.76 -71.85 59.44
C ASP A 442 41.42 -71.86 60.83
N GLN A 443 41.47 -70.72 61.53
CA GLN A 443 41.97 -70.64 62.91
C GLN A 443 41.14 -71.50 63.88
N LEU A 444 39.81 -71.40 63.86
CA LEU A 444 38.93 -72.22 64.72
C LEU A 444 39.04 -73.71 64.40
N TYR A 445 39.25 -74.05 63.13
CA TYR A 445 39.50 -75.42 62.71
C TYR A 445 40.80 -75.96 63.33
N GLU A 446 41.89 -75.21 63.25
CA GLU A 446 43.17 -75.58 63.86
C GLU A 446 43.06 -75.71 65.39
N GLU A 447 42.34 -74.79 66.05
CA GLU A 447 42.07 -74.85 67.49
C GLU A 447 41.26 -76.12 67.87
N ASP A 448 40.22 -76.49 67.12
CA ASP A 448 39.43 -77.72 67.36
C ASP A 448 40.22 -79.00 67.04
N VAL A 449 41.02 -79.01 65.97
CA VAL A 449 41.94 -80.12 65.68
C VAL A 449 42.88 -80.34 66.86
N ASN A 450 43.56 -79.28 67.31
CA ASN A 450 44.52 -79.37 68.42
C ASN A 450 43.85 -79.80 69.73
N ALA A 451 42.65 -79.28 70.04
CA ALA A 451 41.89 -79.69 71.21
C ALA A 451 41.46 -81.16 71.16
N ARG A 452 40.98 -81.64 70.00
CA ARG A 452 40.62 -83.05 69.80
C ARG A 452 41.83 -83.98 69.84
N GLU A 453 42.97 -83.56 69.28
CA GLU A 453 44.21 -84.31 69.36
C GLU A 453 44.72 -84.39 70.80
N THR A 454 44.69 -83.28 71.54
CA THR A 454 45.05 -83.25 72.96
C THR A 454 44.15 -84.19 73.76
N PHE A 455 42.83 -84.11 73.57
CA PHE A 455 41.88 -85.02 74.21
C PHE A 455 42.13 -86.48 73.84
N ARG A 456 42.42 -86.77 72.56
CA ARG A 456 42.75 -88.13 72.10
C ARG A 456 44.02 -88.66 72.74
N VAL A 457 45.05 -87.82 72.91
CA VAL A 457 46.31 -88.21 73.56
C VAL A 457 46.13 -88.42 75.06
N GLU A 458 45.36 -87.57 75.74
CA GLU A 458 45.21 -87.63 77.21
C GLU A 458 44.22 -88.69 77.68
N GLN A 459 43.10 -88.86 76.97
CA GLN A 459 41.97 -89.69 77.39
C GLN A 459 41.67 -90.87 76.45
N GLY A 460 42.26 -90.89 75.24
CA GLY A 460 41.92 -91.88 74.21
C GLY A 460 42.23 -93.32 74.60
N ASP A 461 43.31 -93.57 75.35
CA ASP A 461 43.71 -94.92 75.80
C ASP A 461 42.71 -95.53 76.78
N TYR A 462 41.90 -94.70 77.44
CA TYR A 462 40.89 -95.13 78.42
C TYR A 462 39.48 -95.25 77.81
N LEU A 463 39.30 -94.90 76.54
CA LEU A 463 38.00 -94.88 75.87
C LEU A 463 37.92 -96.00 74.81
N PRO A 464 36.98 -96.95 74.94
CA PRO A 464 36.69 -97.93 73.90
C PRO A 464 36.31 -97.24 72.58
N SER A 465 36.82 -97.75 71.46
CA SER A 465 36.64 -97.12 70.14
C SER A 465 35.17 -97.08 69.66
N ASP A 466 34.26 -97.80 70.31
CA ASP A 466 32.83 -97.91 69.99
C ASP A 466 31.93 -96.99 70.82
N ILE A 467 32.46 -96.25 71.81
CA ILE A 467 31.65 -95.37 72.67
C ILE A 467 31.05 -94.18 71.88
N TRP A 468 31.78 -93.66 70.88
CA TRP A 468 31.31 -92.64 69.95
C TRP A 468 32.12 -92.65 68.64
N PRO A 469 31.49 -92.90 67.48
CA PRO A 469 32.18 -92.92 66.18
C PRO A 469 32.88 -91.61 65.78
N GLY A 470 32.50 -90.49 66.42
CA GLY A 470 33.06 -89.17 66.12
C GLY A 470 34.41 -88.88 66.78
N ILE A 471 34.88 -89.73 67.71
CA ILE A 471 36.07 -89.46 68.53
C ILE A 471 37.38 -89.37 67.73
N GLY A 472 37.44 -90.03 66.57
CA GLY A 472 38.57 -89.96 65.63
C GLY A 472 38.33 -89.09 64.40
N ARG A 473 37.21 -88.33 64.35
CA ARG A 473 36.84 -87.55 63.16
C ARG A 473 37.44 -86.15 63.23
N GLU A 474 38.01 -85.70 62.11
CA GLU A 474 38.43 -84.31 61.96
C GLU A 474 37.24 -83.33 62.08
N PRO A 475 37.49 -82.07 62.47
CA PRO A 475 36.48 -81.01 62.44
C PRO A 475 35.89 -80.81 61.03
N MET A 476 34.71 -80.19 60.96
CA MET A 476 34.08 -79.91 59.66
C MET A 476 34.72 -78.69 59.00
N ARG A 477 34.91 -78.73 57.68
CA ARG A 477 35.33 -77.58 56.86
C ARG A 477 34.11 -76.89 56.24
N ILE A 478 34.16 -75.57 56.13
CA ILE A 478 33.11 -74.74 55.53
C ILE A 478 33.63 -74.09 54.26
N GLU A 479 32.86 -74.15 53.18
CA GLU A 479 33.18 -73.53 51.89
C GLU A 479 32.10 -72.50 51.52
N PHE A 480 32.53 -71.33 51.02
CA PHE A 480 31.63 -70.30 50.50
C PHE A 480 31.56 -70.40 48.98
N ARG A 481 30.35 -70.54 48.43
CA ARG A 481 30.11 -70.57 46.98
C ARG A 481 29.39 -69.30 46.52
N ARG A 482 29.85 -68.70 45.42
CA ARG A 482 29.14 -67.59 44.75
C ARG A 482 27.95 -68.14 43.97
N ILE A 483 26.84 -67.40 43.99
CA ILE A 483 25.62 -67.72 43.24
C ILE A 483 25.31 -66.50 42.38
N SER A 484 25.02 -66.72 41.10
CA SER A 484 24.67 -65.65 40.16
C SER A 484 23.42 -64.89 40.63
N GLY A 485 23.45 -63.56 40.52
CA GLY A 485 22.32 -62.72 40.87
C GLY A 485 21.19 -62.84 39.85
N GLY A 486 19.95 -62.66 40.30
CA GLY A 486 18.80 -62.53 39.42
C GLY A 486 18.68 -61.13 38.80
N ILE A 487 17.84 -60.99 37.77
CA ILE A 487 17.51 -59.70 37.15
C ILE A 487 16.80 -58.82 38.20
N LEU A 488 17.27 -57.58 38.35
CA LEU A 488 16.65 -56.61 39.25
C LEU A 488 15.21 -56.33 38.80
N LYS A 489 14.26 -56.28 39.74
CA LYS A 489 12.85 -56.03 39.45
C LYS A 489 12.69 -54.64 38.79
N GLY A 490 12.36 -54.63 37.50
CA GLY A 490 12.19 -53.40 36.71
C GLY A 490 13.33 -53.09 35.71
N ALA A 491 14.34 -53.95 35.58
CA ALA A 491 15.30 -53.84 34.48
C ALA A 491 14.58 -54.13 33.14
N PRO A 492 14.84 -53.34 32.08
CA PRO A 492 14.34 -53.66 30.74
C PRO A 492 14.86 -55.05 30.33
N PRO A 493 14.04 -55.90 29.68
CA PRO A 493 14.55 -57.14 29.11
C PRO A 493 15.67 -56.81 28.13
N GLU A 494 16.81 -57.51 28.22
CA GLU A 494 17.83 -57.50 27.18
C GLU A 494 17.13 -57.90 25.86
N GLN A 495 16.95 -56.95 24.96
CA GLN A 495 16.57 -57.24 23.59
C GLN A 495 17.85 -57.67 22.88
N PRO A 496 17.98 -58.93 22.43
CA PRO A 496 19.05 -59.28 21.53
C PRO A 496 18.84 -58.50 20.24
N ASP A 497 19.85 -57.72 19.83
CA ASP A 497 19.90 -57.11 18.52
C ASP A 497 19.75 -58.20 17.46
N ALA A 498 18.55 -58.33 16.92
CA ALA A 498 18.25 -59.21 15.82
C ALA A 498 18.70 -58.52 14.53
N GLN A 499 19.93 -58.79 14.11
CA GLN A 499 20.33 -58.67 12.70
C GLN A 499 20.96 -59.98 12.23
N ASP A 500 20.18 -60.68 11.40
CA ASP A 500 20.52 -61.66 10.37
C ASP A 500 21.46 -62.85 10.69
N GLN A 501 20.87 -64.03 10.89
CA GLN A 501 21.12 -65.20 10.04
C GLN A 501 20.07 -66.32 10.21
N PRO A 502 19.80 -67.14 9.16
CA PRO A 502 18.60 -67.95 9.06
C PRO A 502 18.71 -69.33 9.72
N ALA A 503 17.54 -69.83 10.08
CA ALA A 503 17.25 -71.09 10.75
C ALA A 503 17.83 -72.36 10.09
N ALA A 504 18.29 -73.29 10.92
CA ALA A 504 18.27 -74.73 10.64
C ALA A 504 18.01 -75.54 11.92
N GLU A 505 17.27 -76.63 11.72
CA GLU A 505 16.44 -77.44 12.62
C GLU A 505 17.10 -78.26 13.77
N PRO A 506 16.30 -78.84 14.68
CA PRO A 506 16.74 -79.36 15.98
C PRO A 506 17.04 -80.87 15.97
N ASN A 507 18.03 -81.31 16.75
CA ASN A 507 18.19 -82.71 17.13
C ASN A 507 18.68 -82.84 18.59
N GLU A 508 17.78 -83.40 19.40
CA GLU A 508 17.87 -84.26 20.59
C GLU A 508 19.14 -84.46 21.45
N PRO A 509 18.96 -84.90 22.72
CA PRO A 509 19.76 -84.46 23.86
C PRO A 509 20.93 -85.40 24.19
N GLN A 510 22.08 -84.82 24.52
CA GLN A 510 23.14 -85.54 25.21
C GLN A 510 23.48 -84.87 26.55
N SER A 511 23.11 -85.59 27.60
CA SER A 511 23.61 -85.46 28.96
C SER A 511 25.12 -85.70 29.00
N GLY A 512 25.88 -84.68 29.39
CA GLY A 512 27.27 -84.76 29.83
C GLY A 512 27.53 -83.57 30.77
N PRO A 513 28.28 -83.74 31.86
CA PRO A 513 28.46 -82.70 32.86
C PRO A 513 29.33 -81.60 32.27
N SER A 514 28.70 -80.52 31.82
CA SER A 514 29.42 -79.28 31.49
C SER A 514 30.01 -78.76 32.80
N GLU A 515 31.33 -78.75 32.88
CA GLU A 515 32.10 -77.90 33.78
C GLU A 515 31.57 -76.47 33.60
N THR A 516 30.66 -76.07 34.49
CA THR A 516 30.14 -74.71 34.54
C THR A 516 31.31 -73.81 34.91
N THR A 517 31.85 -73.19 33.87
CA THR A 517 32.74 -72.05 33.89
C THR A 517 32.22 -71.06 34.93
N GLU A 518 33.12 -70.47 35.71
CA GLU A 518 32.81 -69.45 36.71
C GLU A 518 32.21 -68.21 36.04
N GLU A 519 30.92 -68.24 35.70
CA GLU A 519 30.14 -67.08 35.27
C GLU A 519 29.82 -66.20 36.49
N GLY A 520 30.89 -65.67 37.09
CA GLY A 520 30.78 -64.60 38.06
C GLY A 520 30.47 -63.28 37.36
N GLU A 521 29.68 -62.43 38.02
CA GLU A 521 29.46 -61.03 37.59
C GLU A 521 30.81 -60.37 37.22
N ILE A 522 30.97 -59.90 35.98
CA ILE A 522 32.18 -59.21 35.53
C ILE A 522 31.97 -57.70 35.77
N ILE A 523 32.62 -57.14 36.80
CA ILE A 523 32.64 -55.68 37.01
C ILE A 523 33.94 -55.13 36.41
N PRO A 524 33.85 -54.22 35.43
CA PRO A 524 35.04 -53.69 34.78
C PRO A 524 35.97 -52.91 35.72
N HIS A 525 37.28 -53.00 35.48
CA HIS A 525 38.29 -52.27 36.24
C HIS A 525 38.48 -50.85 35.70
N LEU A 526 37.85 -49.86 36.34
CA LEU A 526 38.06 -48.46 35.99
C LEU A 526 39.33 -47.86 36.65
N PRO A 527 40.12 -47.02 35.95
CA PRO A 527 41.21 -46.22 36.52
C PRO A 527 40.70 -45.22 37.57
N LYS A 528 41.48 -44.97 38.63
CA LYS A 528 41.10 -44.02 39.70
C LYS A 528 40.97 -42.58 39.18
N SER A 529 41.83 -42.18 38.25
CA SER A 529 41.81 -40.85 37.61
C SER A 529 40.48 -40.55 36.92
N LEU A 530 39.92 -41.54 36.22
CA LEU A 530 38.65 -41.40 35.50
C LEU A 530 37.45 -41.28 36.46
N VAL A 531 37.48 -42.00 37.59
CA VAL A 531 36.46 -41.89 38.63
C VAL A 531 36.54 -40.55 39.35
N GLU A 532 37.75 -40.05 39.62
CA GLU A 532 37.98 -38.73 40.21
C GLU A 532 37.56 -37.60 39.26
N GLU A 533 37.83 -37.75 37.97
CA GLU A 533 37.41 -36.80 36.93
C GLU A 533 35.88 -36.74 36.81
N ALA A 534 35.21 -37.90 36.76
CA ALA A 534 33.74 -37.97 36.76
C ALA A 534 33.14 -37.35 38.04
N LEU A 535 33.74 -37.60 39.21
CA LEU A 535 33.34 -36.93 40.46
C LEU A 535 33.54 -35.42 40.41
N HIS A 536 34.63 -34.95 39.80
CA HIS A 536 34.91 -33.53 39.67
C HIS A 536 33.94 -32.84 38.71
N ARG A 537 33.63 -33.48 37.56
CA ARG A 537 32.60 -33.00 36.61
C ARG A 537 31.23 -32.90 37.25
N LEU A 538 30.81 -33.94 37.97
CA LEU A 538 29.53 -33.96 38.68
C LEU A 538 29.45 -32.90 39.78
N LYS A 539 30.54 -32.68 40.54
CA LYS A 539 30.61 -31.60 41.54
C LYS A 539 30.65 -30.21 40.92
N ALA A 540 31.34 -30.03 39.79
CA ALA A 540 31.43 -28.75 39.09
C ALA A 540 30.07 -28.36 38.49
N ARG A 541 29.33 -29.31 37.90
CA ARG A 541 27.98 -29.09 37.40
C ARG A 541 26.96 -28.81 38.49
N ASN A 542 27.00 -29.54 39.61
CA ASN A 542 26.14 -29.25 40.77
C ASN A 542 26.35 -27.85 41.37
N ARG A 543 27.54 -27.24 41.17
CA ARG A 543 27.81 -25.86 41.57
C ARG A 543 27.34 -24.81 40.55
N GLN A 544 27.05 -25.21 39.31
CA GLN A 544 26.48 -24.33 38.28
C GLN A 544 24.95 -24.35 38.28
N ALA A 545 24.33 -25.39 38.86
CA ALA A 545 22.89 -25.53 39.01
C ALA A 545 22.32 -24.91 40.32
N MET A 546 23.19 -24.50 41.26
CA MET A 546 22.86 -23.65 42.42
C MET A 546 23.27 -22.20 42.14
#